data_AF-A0A1Z8VY48-F1
#
_entry.id   AF-A0A1Z8VY48-F1
#
_cell.length_a   1.000
_cell.length_b   1.000
_cell.length_c   1.000
_cell.angle_alpha   90.00
_cell.angle_beta   90.00
_cell.angle_gamma   90.00
#
_symmetry.space_group_name_H-M   'P 1'
#
loop_
_entity.id
_entity.type
_entity.pdbx_description
1 polymer ?
#
loop_
_entity_poly.entity_id
_entity_poly.type
_entity_poly.pdbx_seq_one_letter_code
_entity_poly.pdbx_strand_id
1 'polypeptide(L)'
;MANLTINFDKKINTSLQKGDIVYFLDNGALEEVGPCVSVASDRLSFVVDIGSKAKRPTIGDYFMFAKNNVINSSGLIGYQATIKIENDSTDFCELYAVNSETMFSSN
;
A
#
# COMPACT_ATOMS: atom_id res chain seq x y z
N MET A 1 11.85 19.10 -12.42
CA MET A 1 11.75 17.99 -11.45
C MET A 1 13.03 17.98 -10.66
N ALA A 2 12.90 17.99 -9.34
CA ALA A 2 14.02 18.08 -8.41
C ALA A 2 13.73 17.19 -7.20
N ASN A 3 14.77 16.57 -6.65
CA ASN A 3 14.60 15.75 -5.46
C ASN A 3 14.67 16.65 -4.21
N LEU A 4 13.68 16.50 -3.32
CA LEU A 4 13.69 17.10 -1.99
C LEU A 4 13.78 15.97 -0.96
N THR A 5 14.77 16.07 -0.07
CA THR A 5 14.90 15.16 1.08
C THR A 5 14.23 15.79 2.29
N ILE A 6 13.33 15.06 2.92
CA ILE A 6 12.61 15.49 4.13
C ILE A 6 13.10 14.62 5.28
N ASN A 7 13.53 15.25 6.37
CA ASN A 7 14.09 14.61 7.55
C ASN A 7 13.13 14.75 8.73
N PHE A 8 13.07 13.72 9.58
CA PHE A 8 12.26 13.66 10.78
C PHE A 8 13.11 13.23 11.97
N ASP A 9 12.82 13.79 13.15
CA ASP A 9 13.46 13.39 14.41
C ASP A 9 12.93 12.04 14.94
N LYS A 10 11.83 11.55 14.37
CA LYS A 10 11.17 10.30 14.72
C LYS A 10 10.96 9.44 13.48
N LYS A 11 10.93 8.13 13.68
CA LYS A 11 10.69 7.17 12.61
C LYS A 11 9.33 7.42 11.95
N ILE A 12 9.34 7.52 10.62
CA ILE A 12 8.14 7.68 9.81
C ILE A 12 7.37 6.36 9.68
N ASN A 13 6.11 6.45 9.26
CA ASN A 13 5.22 5.31 9.15
C ASN A 13 5.79 4.23 8.20
N THR A 14 5.73 2.97 8.63
CA THR A 14 6.23 1.80 7.88
C THR A 14 5.49 1.58 6.56
N SER A 15 4.25 2.06 6.47
CA SER A 15 3.44 1.98 5.28
C SER A 15 3.91 2.91 4.17
N LEU A 16 4.67 3.98 4.43
CA LEU A 16 5.16 4.82 3.32
C LEU A 16 6.12 4.02 2.43
N GLN A 17 5.86 4.03 1.13
CA GLN A 17 6.63 3.29 0.12
C GLN A 17 6.91 4.15 -1.11
N LYS A 18 7.90 3.72 -1.89
CA LYS A 18 8.20 4.32 -3.20
C LYS A 18 6.95 4.28 -4.10
N GLY A 19 6.60 5.42 -4.69
CA GLY A 19 5.44 5.58 -5.57
C GLY A 19 4.16 6.09 -4.89
N ASP A 20 4.14 6.21 -3.56
CA ASP A 20 3.06 6.88 -2.84
C ASP A 20 3.12 8.41 -3.08
N ILE A 21 1.98 9.09 -3.05
CA ILE A 21 1.91 10.55 -3.24
C ILE A 21 1.97 11.22 -1.87
N VAL A 22 2.88 12.19 -1.71
CA VAL A 22 3.09 12.91 -0.46
C VAL A 22 2.44 14.29 -0.52
N TYR A 23 1.77 14.61 0.58
CA TYR A 23 1.12 15.88 0.85
C TYR A 23 1.67 16.49 2.15
N PHE A 24 1.58 17.80 2.27
CA PHE A 24 1.84 18.49 3.52
C PHE A 24 0.72 19.48 3.84
N LEU A 25 0.58 19.82 5.11
CA LEU A 25 -0.40 20.79 5.57
C LEU A 25 0.22 22.19 5.59
N ASP A 26 -0.30 23.09 4.76
CA ASP A 26 0.07 24.49 4.69
C ASP A 26 -1.08 25.35 5.25
N ASN A 27 -0.92 25.88 6.47
CA ASN A 27 -1.93 26.73 7.12
C ASN A 27 -3.37 26.15 7.11
N GLY A 28 -3.51 24.82 7.16
CA GLY A 28 -4.80 24.14 7.14
C GLY A 28 -5.27 23.68 5.76
N ALA A 29 -4.55 24.02 4.68
CA ALA A 29 -4.77 23.50 3.34
C ALA A 29 -3.82 22.34 3.04
N LEU A 30 -4.32 21.31 2.36
CA LEU A 30 -3.51 20.17 1.94
C LEU A 30 -2.84 20.48 0.60
N GLU A 31 -1.52 20.50 0.57
CA GLU A 31 -0.73 20.79 -0.62
C GLU A 31 0.04 19.55 -1.08
N GLU A 32 0.03 19.28 -2.39
CA GLU A 32 0.74 18.14 -2.98
C GLU A 32 2.22 18.48 -3.17
N VAL A 33 3.11 17.63 -2.66
CA VAL A 33 4.55 17.74 -2.90
C VAL A 33 4.93 16.97 -4.16
N GLY A 34 4.44 15.73 -4.27
CA GLY A 34 4.72 14.82 -5.37
C GLY A 34 4.98 13.38 -4.93
N PRO A 35 5.38 12.49 -5.86
CA PRO A 35 5.59 11.08 -5.57
C PRO A 35 6.86 10.85 -4.75
N CYS A 36 6.78 9.89 -3.81
CA CYS A 36 7.93 9.40 -3.05
C CYS A 36 8.85 8.56 -3.93
N VAL A 37 10.12 8.95 -4.01
CA VAL A 37 11.16 8.31 -4.82
C VAL A 37 11.87 7.21 -4.03
N SER A 38 12.15 7.46 -2.75
CA SER A 38 12.80 6.51 -1.85
C SER A 38 12.52 6.84 -0.39
N VAL A 39 12.63 5.82 0.46
CA VAL A 39 12.56 5.94 1.91
C VAL A 39 13.86 5.40 2.49
N ALA A 40 14.47 6.13 3.43
CA ALA A 40 15.70 5.70 4.07
C ALA A 40 15.48 4.45 4.92
N SER A 41 16.50 3.59 5.01
CA SER A 41 16.43 2.33 5.75
C SER A 41 16.20 2.52 7.26
N ASP A 42 16.67 3.63 7.81
CA ASP A 42 16.46 4.03 9.20
C ASP A 42 15.06 4.62 9.47
N ARG A 43 14.28 4.87 8.40
CA ARG A 43 12.96 5.51 8.41
C ARG A 43 12.98 6.92 9.03
N LEU A 44 14.11 7.63 9.00
CA LEU A 44 14.21 9.03 9.48
C LEU A 44 14.11 10.05 8.35
N SER A 45 14.17 9.60 7.11
CA SER A 45 14.00 10.48 5.95
C SER A 45 13.35 9.77 4.77
N PHE A 46 12.80 10.57 3.87
CA PHE A 46 12.36 10.13 2.57
C PHE A 46 12.66 11.20 1.51
N VAL A 47 12.71 10.78 0.26
CA VAL A 47 12.95 11.64 -0.90
C VAL A 47 11.67 11.71 -1.72
N VAL A 48 11.26 12.92 -2.10
CA VAL A 48 10.15 13.18 -3.02
C VAL A 48 10.65 13.88 -4.26
N ASP A 49 10.02 13.57 -5.38
CA ASP A 49 10.18 14.34 -6.60
C ASP A 49 9.21 15.51 -6.55
N ILE A 50 9.76 16.70 -6.33
CA ILE A 50 8.98 17.92 -6.22
C ILE A 50 8.97 18.66 -7.57
N GLY A 51 7.77 19.08 -7.98
CA GLY A 51 7.59 19.95 -9.13
C GLY A 51 8.29 21.30 -8.92
N SER A 52 8.90 21.86 -9.96
CA SER A 52 9.70 23.10 -9.84
C SER A 52 8.89 24.33 -9.36
N LYS A 53 7.55 24.27 -9.43
CA LYS A 53 6.62 25.32 -8.99
C LYS A 53 5.85 24.95 -7.72
N ALA A 54 6.03 23.74 -7.19
CA ALA A 54 5.31 23.29 -6.01
C ALA A 54 5.83 24.02 -4.76
N LYS A 55 4.92 24.32 -3.84
CA LYS A 55 5.26 24.95 -2.57
C LYS A 55 6.12 23.98 -1.75
N ARG A 56 7.20 24.49 -1.17
CA ARG A 56 8.10 23.69 -0.34
C ARG A 56 7.60 23.71 1.10
N PRO A 57 7.53 22.54 1.77
CA PRO A 57 7.21 22.48 3.18
C PRO A 57 8.29 23.16 4.01
N THR A 58 7.89 23.65 5.17
CA THR A 58 8.72 24.29 6.18
C THR A 58 8.88 23.40 7.41
N ILE A 59 9.85 23.72 8.26
CA ILE A 59 10.07 22.96 9.49
C ILE A 59 8.85 23.10 10.40
N GLY A 60 8.26 21.96 10.77
CA GLY A 60 7.07 21.89 11.62
C GLY A 60 5.78 21.53 10.88
N ASP A 61 5.80 21.50 9.54
CA ASP A 61 4.63 21.08 8.76
C ASP A 61 4.31 19.60 8.95
N TYR A 62 3.02 19.29 8.96
CA TYR A 62 2.53 17.92 9.04
C TYR A 62 2.48 17.29 7.66
N PHE A 63 2.94 16.05 7.55
CA PHE A 63 2.96 15.30 6.31
C PHE A 63 1.91 14.19 6.30
N MET A 64 1.29 14.00 5.14
CA MET A 64 0.34 12.92 4.88
C MET A 64 0.76 12.23 3.57
N PHE A 65 0.41 10.96 3.40
CA PHE A 65 0.67 10.26 2.15
C PHE A 65 -0.55 9.46 1.73
N ALA A 66 -0.81 9.45 0.43
CA ALA A 66 -1.84 8.62 -0.18
C ALA A 66 -1.19 7.45 -0.91
N LYS A 67 -1.75 6.26 -0.67
CA LYS A 67 -1.39 5.03 -1.38
C LYS A 67 -1.77 5.17 -2.85
N ASN A 68 -0.82 4.93 -3.74
CA ASN A 68 -1.16 4.86 -5.16
C ASN A 68 -1.93 3.56 -5.45
N ASN A 69 -3.23 3.66 -5.71
CA ASN A 69 -4.14 2.52 -5.93
C ASN A 69 -3.85 1.77 -7.25
N VAL A 70 -3.11 2.36 -8.19
CA VAL A 70 -2.72 1.67 -9.44
C VAL A 70 -1.66 0.60 -9.18
N ILE A 71 -0.77 0.84 -8.21
CA ILE A 71 0.33 -0.06 -7.87
C ILE A 71 -0.02 -0.95 -6.66
N ASN A 72 -0.84 -0.44 -5.74
CA ASN A 72 -1.22 -1.12 -4.49
C ASN A 72 -2.60 -1.80 -4.52
N SER A 73 -3.21 -1.98 -5.70
CA SER A 73 -4.37 -2.85 -5.83
C SER A 73 -3.91 -4.31 -5.80
N SER A 74 -3.66 -4.85 -4.61
CA SER A 74 -3.63 -6.29 -4.36
C SER A 74 -5.05 -6.84 -4.23
N GLY A 75 -5.96 -6.38 -5.11
CA GLY A 75 -7.28 -6.96 -5.25
C GLY A 75 -7.17 -8.32 -5.95
N LEU A 76 -7.69 -9.37 -5.31
CA LEU A 76 -7.88 -10.68 -5.92
C LEU A 76 -8.66 -10.53 -7.25
N ILE A 77 -8.02 -10.83 -8.38
CA ILE A 77 -8.69 -10.79 -9.70
C ILE A 77 -9.62 -12.00 -9.93
N GLY A 78 -9.49 -13.06 -9.12
CA GLY A 78 -10.37 -14.23 -9.10
C GLY A 78 -9.66 -15.48 -8.57
N TYR A 79 -10.42 -16.41 -8.01
CA TYR A 79 -9.94 -17.75 -7.65
C TYR A 79 -10.92 -18.80 -8.20
N GLN A 80 -10.38 -19.88 -8.78
CA GLN A 80 -11.16 -21.00 -9.29
C GLN A 80 -10.58 -22.29 -8.73
N ALA A 81 -11.42 -23.06 -8.03
CA ALA A 81 -11.11 -24.42 -7.63
C ALA A 81 -12.07 -25.38 -8.35
N THR A 82 -11.53 -26.32 -9.12
CA THR A 82 -12.30 -27.39 -9.76
C THR A 82 -11.98 -28.70 -9.05
N ILE A 83 -13.00 -29.32 -8.46
CA ILE A 83 -12.86 -30.53 -7.65
C ILE A 83 -13.67 -31.65 -8.31
N LYS A 84 -13.08 -32.84 -8.40
CA LYS A 84 -13.75 -34.07 -8.84
C LYS A 84 -13.74 -35.06 -7.68
N ILE A 85 -14.92 -35.53 -7.29
CA ILE A 85 -15.11 -36.53 -6.24
C ILE A 85 -15.63 -37.79 -6.91
N GLU A 86 -14.91 -38.91 -6.80
CA GLU A 86 -15.30 -40.20 -7.37
C GLU A 86 -15.34 -41.26 -6.27
N ASN A 87 -16.34 -42.13 -6.34
CA ASN A 87 -16.48 -43.31 -5.50
C ASN A 87 -16.58 -44.53 -6.41
N ASP A 88 -15.68 -45.49 -6.23
CA ASP A 88 -15.61 -46.75 -6.97
C ASP A 88 -16.14 -47.96 -6.17
N SER A 89 -16.67 -47.71 -4.97
CA SER A 89 -17.25 -48.75 -4.11
C SER A 89 -18.64 -49.21 -4.60
N THR A 90 -18.90 -50.51 -4.44
CA THR A 90 -20.24 -51.10 -4.62
C THR A 90 -21.11 -51.01 -3.37
N ASP A 91 -20.51 -50.62 -2.24
CA ASP A 91 -21.18 -50.50 -0.95
C ASP A 91 -21.83 -49.11 -0.79
N PHE A 92 -22.83 -49.02 0.09
CA PHE A 92 -23.54 -47.77 0.36
C PHE A 92 -22.59 -46.70 0.91
N CYS A 93 -22.58 -45.53 0.27
CA CYS A 93 -21.77 -44.38 0.66
C CYS A 93 -22.60 -43.09 0.49
N GLU A 94 -22.55 -42.20 1.47
CA GLU A 94 -23.27 -40.93 1.47
C GLU A 94 -22.31 -39.77 1.78
N LEU A 95 -22.38 -38.71 0.96
CA LEU A 95 -21.63 -37.48 1.13
C LEU A 95 -22.54 -36.43 1.77
N TYR A 96 -22.32 -36.16 3.06
CA TYR A 96 -23.21 -35.29 3.85
C TYR A 96 -22.97 -33.80 3.66
N ALA A 97 -21.72 -33.37 3.49
CA ALA A 97 -21.39 -31.96 3.25
C ALA A 97 -20.03 -31.81 2.58
N VAL A 98 -19.93 -30.84 1.67
CA VAL A 98 -18.66 -30.35 1.11
C VAL A 98 -18.61 -28.85 1.38
N ASN A 99 -17.63 -28.44 2.17
CA ASN A 99 -17.41 -27.03 2.49
C ASN A 99 -16.08 -26.57 1.91
N SER A 100 -16.03 -25.32 1.45
CA SER A 100 -14.81 -24.65 1.03
C SER A 100 -14.68 -23.36 1.83
N GLU A 101 -13.47 -23.11 2.36
CA GLU A 101 -13.12 -21.85 3.02
C GLU A 101 -11.90 -21.26 2.32
N THR A 102 -11.95 -19.97 2.03
CA THR A 102 -10.81 -19.23 1.48
C THR A 102 -10.57 -18.02 2.36
N MET A 103 -9.35 -17.91 2.90
CA MET A 103 -8.92 -16.78 3.70
C MET A 103 -7.76 -16.07 3.02
N PHE A 104 -7.82 -14.74 2.99
CA PHE A 104 -6.72 -13.89 2.56
C PHE A 104 -6.09 -13.25 3.80
N SER A 105 -4.76 -13.39 3.92
CA SER A 105 -3.98 -12.64 4.88
C SER A 105 -3.26 -11.51 4.13
N SER A 106 -3.57 -10.27 4.51
CA SER A 106 -2.77 -9.10 4.13
C SER A 106 -1.64 -8.97 5.13
N ASN A 107 -0.40 -8.85 4.64
CA ASN A 107 0.80 -8.53 5.43
C ASN A 107 1.14 -7.05 5.28
#